data_AF-F8KGH0-F1
#
_entry.id   AF-F8KGH0-F1
#
_cell.length_a   1.000
_cell.length_b   1.000
_cell.length_c   1.000
_cell.angle_alpha   90.00
_cell.angle_beta   90.00
_cell.angle_gamma   90.00
#
_symmetry.space_group_name_H-M   'P 1'
#
loop_
_entity.id
_entity.type
_entity.pdbx_description
1 polymer ?
#
loop_
_entity_poly.entity_id
_entity_poly.type
_entity_poly.pdbx_seq_one_letter_code
_entity_poly.pdbx_strand_id
1 'polypeptide(L)'
;MGVYLFIILFAIVICTIRYYHDIVSTLRGDLMKINLNDPNIMDAGDASRIWGHAENYVRRTYKSNPLKFPEGSIRKFGKQWIVTTEGMEAITGIKDPRKR
;
A
#
# COMPACT_ATOMS: atom_id res chain seq x y z
N MET A 1 -22.15 19.55 -41.55
CA MET A 1 -21.85 20.50 -40.46
C MET A 1 -22.07 19.91 -39.06
N GLY A 2 -23.20 19.23 -38.77
CA GLY A 2 -23.50 18.74 -37.41
C GLY A 2 -22.52 17.70 -36.83
N VAL A 3 -22.04 16.75 -37.62
CA VAL A 3 -21.18 15.64 -37.13
C VAL A 3 -19.80 16.14 -36.67
N TYR A 4 -19.22 17.12 -37.36
CA TYR A 4 -17.93 17.71 -36.98
C TYR A 4 -17.99 18.42 -35.63
N LEU A 5 -19.08 19.14 -35.37
CA LEU A 5 -19.27 19.83 -34.09
C LEU A 5 -19.39 18.85 -32.92
N PHE A 6 -20.09 17.73 -33.13
CA PHE A 6 -20.19 16.65 -32.14
C PHE A 6 -18.83 15.99 -31.85
N ILE A 7 -18.03 15.70 -32.88
CA ILE A 7 -16.69 15.10 -32.71
C ILE A 7 -15.76 16.05 -31.95
N ILE A 8 -15.79 17.35 -32.27
CA ILE A 8 -14.97 18.36 -31.60
C ILE A 8 -15.37 18.49 -30.13
N LEU A 9 -16.67 18.58 -29.83
CA LEU A 9 -17.14 18.64 -28.45
C LEU A 9 -16.72 17.39 -27.65
N PHE A 10 -16.89 16.20 -28.24
CA PHE A 10 -16.53 14.94 -27.58
C PHE A 10 -15.02 14.84 -27.33
N ALA A 11 -14.19 15.27 -28.28
CA ALA A 11 -12.75 15.32 -28.11
C ALA A 11 -12.32 16.31 -27.00
N ILE A 12 -12.96 17.48 -26.91
CA ILE A 12 -12.69 18.46 -25.84
C ILE A 12 -13.08 17.89 -24.48
N VAL A 13 -14.24 17.22 -24.37
CA VAL A 13 -14.70 16.60 -23.13
C VAL A 13 -13.74 15.48 -22.70
N ILE A 14 -13.34 14.58 -23.60
CA ILE A 14 -12.37 13.53 -23.27
C ILE A 14 -11.02 14.11 -22.87
N CYS A 15 -10.55 15.13 -23.58
CA CYS A 15 -9.26 15.77 -23.31
C CYS A 15 -9.25 16.43 -21.92
N THR A 16 -10.32 17.16 -21.58
CA THR A 16 -10.46 17.78 -20.25
C THR A 16 -10.56 16.73 -19.15
N ILE A 17 -11.35 15.66 -19.33
CA ILE A 17 -11.44 14.56 -18.35
C ILE A 17 -10.06 13.94 -18.10
N ARG A 18 -9.30 13.65 -19.17
CA ARG A 18 -7.96 13.05 -19.05
C ARG A 18 -6.98 13.99 -18.35
N TYR A 19 -7.01 15.28 -18.70
CA TYR A 19 -6.20 16.31 -18.05
C TYR A 19 -6.51 16.41 -16.54
N TYR A 20 -7.78 16.36 -16.14
CA TYR A 20 -8.17 16.33 -14.73
C TYR A 20 -7.68 15.06 -14.01
N HIS A 21 -7.77 13.90 -14.65
CA HIS A 21 -7.27 12.65 -14.07
C HIS A 21 -5.75 12.69 -13.82
N ASP A 22 -4.98 13.23 -14.77
CA ASP A 22 -3.53 13.35 -14.65
C ASP A 22 -3.14 14.34 -13.53
N ILE A 23 -3.85 15.47 -13.40
CA ILE A 23 -3.64 16.42 -12.28
C ILE A 23 -3.93 15.77 -10.93
N VAL A 24 -5.06 15.07 -10.79
CA VAL A 24 -5.45 14.43 -9.52
C VAL A 24 -4.46 13.32 -9.13
N SER A 25 -3.93 12.58 -10.10
CA SER A 25 -2.90 11.56 -9.84
C SER A 25 -1.56 12.17 -9.39
N THR A 26 -1.18 13.31 -9.96
CA THR A 26 0.03 14.05 -9.57
C THR A 26 -0.10 14.64 -8.16
N LEU A 27 -1.25 15.25 -7.84
CA LEU A 27 -1.52 15.80 -6.51
C LEU A 27 -1.60 14.71 -5.42
N ARG A 28 -2.04 13.49 -5.76
CA ARG A 28 -1.93 12.33 -4.86
C ARG A 28 -0.47 11.93 -4.59
N GLY A 29 0.41 12.10 -5.56
CA GLY A 29 1.83 11.73 -5.45
C GLY A 29 2.58 12.55 -4.40
N ASP A 30 2.33 13.86 -4.30
CA ASP A 30 3.02 14.75 -3.36
C ASP A 30 2.53 14.62 -1.90
N LEU A 31 1.33 14.06 -1.69
CA LEU A 31 0.81 13.72 -0.36
C LEU A 31 1.35 12.37 0.18
N MET A 32 2.06 11.58 -0.63
CA MET A 32 2.64 10.28 -0.26
C MET A 32 4.07 10.39 0.28
N LYS A 33 4.37 11.40 1.10
CA LYS A 33 5.63 11.39 1.86
C LYS A 33 5.54 10.29 2.92
N ILE A 34 6.12 9.13 2.64
CA ILE A 34 6.17 8.00 3.57
C ILE A 34 6.94 8.42 4.83
N ASN A 35 6.25 8.45 5.97
CA ASN A 35 6.89 8.72 7.26
C ASN A 35 7.56 7.44 7.78
N LEU A 36 8.89 7.38 7.66
CA LEU A 36 9.69 6.25 8.16
C LEU A 36 9.69 6.13 9.68
N ASN A 37 9.32 7.19 10.41
CA ASN A 37 9.23 7.18 11.88
C ASN A 37 7.85 6.73 12.37
N ASP A 38 6.96 6.31 11.47
CA ASP A 38 5.65 5.81 11.85
C ASP A 38 5.78 4.49 12.65
N PRO A 39 5.31 4.41 13.90
CA PRO A 39 5.38 3.20 14.71
C PRO A 39 4.58 2.02 14.12
N ASN A 40 3.70 2.27 13.14
CA ASN A 40 3.00 1.23 12.41
C ASN A 40 3.90 0.48 11.44
N ILE A 41 5.06 1.02 11.05
CA ILE A 41 6.03 0.39 10.16
C ILE A 41 7.15 -0.19 11.02
N MET A 42 7.40 -1.50 10.88
CA MET A 42 8.43 -2.18 11.67
C MET A 42 9.13 -3.29 10.89
N ASP A 43 10.30 -3.71 11.35
CA ASP A 43 11.00 -4.86 10.80
C ASP A 43 10.22 -6.16 11.11
N ALA A 44 10.30 -7.13 10.20
CA ALA A 44 9.62 -8.42 10.30
C ALA A 44 10.03 -9.23 11.53
N GLY A 45 11.28 -9.11 11.98
CA GLY A 45 11.76 -9.77 13.20
C GLY A 45 11.12 -9.18 14.44
N ASP A 46 11.08 -7.85 14.52
CA ASP A 46 10.43 -7.13 15.61
C ASP A 46 8.92 -7.36 15.62
N ALA A 47 8.27 -7.29 14.45
CA ALA A 47 6.87 -7.66 14.26
C ALA A 47 6.59 -9.07 14.80
N SER A 48 7.41 -10.05 14.43
CA SER A 48 7.22 -11.42 14.91
C SER A 48 7.33 -11.50 16.44
N ARG A 49 8.30 -10.78 17.04
CA ARG A 49 8.50 -10.76 18.49
C ARG A 49 7.32 -10.13 19.24
N ILE A 50 6.78 -9.02 18.74
CA ILE A 50 5.64 -8.31 19.36
C ILE A 50 4.40 -9.21 19.38
N TRP A 51 4.16 -9.96 18.31
CA TRP A 51 3.04 -10.91 18.22
C TRP A 51 3.34 -12.29 18.83
N GLY A 52 4.52 -12.49 19.46
CA GLY A 52 4.87 -13.75 20.13
C GLY A 52 5.21 -14.91 19.19
N HIS A 53 5.58 -14.63 17.95
CA HIS A 53 6.01 -15.60 16.95
C HIS A 53 7.53 -15.66 16.79
N ALA A 54 8.02 -16.73 16.17
CA ALA A 54 9.43 -16.86 15.83
C ALA A 54 9.88 -15.77 14.85
N GLU A 55 11.11 -15.26 14.95
CA GLU A 55 11.65 -14.16 14.12
C GLU A 55 11.49 -14.38 12.61
N ASN A 56 11.60 -15.63 12.16
CA ASN A 56 11.46 -16.00 10.76
C ASN A 56 9.98 -16.16 10.30
N TYR A 57 9.00 -15.90 11.17
CA TYR A 57 7.58 -16.16 10.92
C TYR A 57 7.07 -15.41 9.69
N VAL A 58 7.19 -14.08 9.67
CA VAL A 58 6.73 -13.25 8.53
C VAL A 58 7.35 -13.74 7.22
N ARG A 59 8.67 -13.97 7.19
CA ARG A 59 9.38 -14.42 5.99
C ARG A 59 8.88 -15.78 5.50
N ARG A 60 8.60 -16.71 6.41
CA ARG A 60 8.04 -18.03 6.08
C ARG A 60 6.61 -17.90 5.58
N THR A 61 5.78 -17.10 6.24
CA THR A 61 4.38 -16.87 5.87
C THR A 61 4.29 -16.24 4.50
N TYR A 62 5.11 -15.23 4.20
CA TYR A 62 5.16 -14.60 2.88
C TYR A 62 5.58 -15.57 1.77
N LYS A 63 6.61 -16.41 2.02
CA LYS A 63 7.01 -17.45 1.07
C LYS A 63 5.94 -18.52 0.84
N SER A 64 5.19 -18.86 1.89
CA SER A 64 4.17 -19.92 1.83
C SER A 64 2.89 -19.43 1.18
N ASN A 65 2.44 -18.21 1.49
CA ASN A 65 1.23 -17.64 0.94
C ASN A 65 1.29 -16.10 0.94
N PRO A 66 1.76 -15.49 -0.15
CA PRO A 66 1.86 -14.04 -0.25
C PRO A 66 0.50 -13.34 -0.32
N LEU A 67 -0.57 -14.04 -0.75
CA LEU A 67 -1.93 -13.47 -0.85
C LEU A 67 -2.57 -13.18 0.52
N LYS A 68 -2.01 -13.70 1.61
CA LYS A 68 -2.49 -13.38 2.97
C LYS A 68 -2.15 -11.97 3.41
N PHE A 69 -1.16 -11.35 2.77
CA PHE A 69 -0.77 -9.98 3.10
C PHE A 69 -1.61 -9.01 2.26
N PRO A 70 -2.20 -7.97 2.87
CA PRO A 70 -2.82 -6.90 2.12
C PRO A 70 -1.78 -6.21 1.23
N GLU A 71 -2.23 -5.70 0.09
CA GLU A 71 -1.34 -4.99 -0.83
C GLU A 71 -0.70 -3.78 -0.13
N GLY A 72 0.60 -3.58 -0.34
CA GLY A 72 1.36 -2.50 0.31
C GLY A 72 1.72 -2.72 1.79
N SER A 73 1.25 -3.80 2.42
CA SER A 73 1.51 -4.06 3.85
C SER A 73 2.85 -4.73 4.15
N ILE A 74 3.50 -5.30 3.14
CA ILE A 74 4.82 -5.92 3.27
C ILE A 74 5.71 -5.54 2.09
N ARG A 75 6.97 -5.19 2.39
CA ARG A 75 7.97 -4.92 1.37
C ARG A 75 9.36 -5.35 1.82
N LYS A 76 10.12 -5.90 0.88
CA LYS A 76 11.52 -6.25 1.11
C LYS A 76 12.41 -5.04 0.85
N PHE A 77 13.20 -4.64 1.84
CA PHE A 77 14.20 -3.58 1.74
C PHE A 77 15.59 -4.18 1.95
N GLY A 78 16.35 -4.32 0.86
CA GLY A 78 17.67 -4.97 0.89
C GLY A 78 17.59 -6.41 1.41
N LYS A 79 18.11 -6.64 2.63
CA LYS A 79 18.08 -7.95 3.31
C LYS A 79 16.91 -8.10 4.30
N GLN A 80 16.32 -6.98 4.71
CA GLN A 80 15.26 -6.93 5.72
C GLN A 80 13.87 -6.92 5.08
N TRP A 81 12.88 -7.31 5.88
CA TRP A 81 11.49 -7.29 5.50
C TRP A 81 10.80 -6.28 6.40
N ILE A 82 10.16 -5.29 5.79
CA ILE A 82 9.39 -4.27 6.51
C ILE A 82 7.92 -4.61 6.38
N VAL A 83 7.21 -4.55 7.50
CA VAL A 83 5.81 -4.95 7.63
C VAL A 83 5.06 -3.87 8.37
N THR A 84 3.81 -3.64 7.98
CA THR A 84 2.89 -2.76 8.70
C THR A 84 2.14 -3.52 9.79
N THR A 85 1.67 -2.81 10.81
CA THR A 85 0.73 -3.34 11.82
C THR A 85 -0.49 -3.95 11.15
N GLU A 86 -1.07 -3.27 10.15
CA GLU A 86 -2.21 -3.78 9.35
C GLU A 86 -1.91 -5.13 8.70
N GLY A 87 -0.71 -5.30 8.14
CA GLY A 87 -0.27 -6.57 7.58
C GLY A 87 -0.19 -7.68 8.61
N MET A 88 0.32 -7.37 9.82
CA MET A 88 0.39 -8.32 10.92
C MET A 88 -0.99 -8.69 11.47
N GLU A 89 -1.90 -7.73 11.59
CA GLU A 89 -3.27 -7.95 12.02
C GLU A 89 -4.04 -8.82 11.01
N ALA A 90 -3.84 -8.59 9.71
CA ALA A 90 -4.48 -9.39 8.65
C ALA A 90 -4.01 -10.86 8.65
N ILE A 91 -2.72 -11.13 8.90
CA ILE A 91 -2.21 -12.51 8.89
C ILE A 91 -2.52 -13.26 10.19
N THR A 92 -2.49 -12.59 11.33
CA THR A 92 -2.66 -13.23 12.64
C THR A 92 -4.11 -13.23 13.10
N GLY A 93 -4.92 -12.28 12.63
CA GLY A 93 -6.26 -12.00 13.16
C GLY A 93 -6.24 -11.39 14.57
N ILE A 94 -5.06 -11.04 15.09
CA ILE A 94 -4.85 -10.51 16.43
C ILE A 94 -4.51 -9.03 16.28
N LYS A 95 -5.31 -8.17 16.93
CA LYS A 95 -5.03 -6.72 17.02
C LYS A 95 -3.67 -6.47 17.67
N ASP A 96 -3.04 -5.35 17.31
CA ASP A 96 -1.73 -4.96 17.84
C ASP A 96 -1.68 -5.08 19.38
N PRO A 97 -0.86 -6.00 19.93
CA PRO A 97 -0.79 -6.25 21.37
C PRO A 97 -0.20 -5.07 22.16
N ARG A 98 0.34 -4.05 21.47
CA ARG A 98 0.83 -2.79 22.06
C ARG A 98 -0.30 -1.83 22.40
N LYS A 99 -1.42 -1.89 21.67
CA LYS A 99 -2.59 -1.02 21.86
C LYS A 99 -3.62 -1.76 22.73
N ARG A 100 -3.28 -1.94 24.01
CA ARG A 100 -4.23 -2.45 25.02
C ARG A 100 -5.19 -1.37 25.49
#